data_AF-A0A661NWP6-F1
#
_entry.id   AF-A0A661NWP6-F1
#
_cell.length_a   1.000
_cell.length_b   1.000
_cell.length_c   1.000
_cell.angle_alpha   90.00
_cell.angle_beta   90.00
_cell.angle_gamma   90.00
#
_symmetry.space_group_name_H-M   'P 1'
#
loop_
_entity.id
_entity.type
_entity.pdbx_description
1 polymer ?
#
loop_
_entity_poly.entity_id
_entity_poly.type
_entity_poly.pdbx_seq_one_letter_code
_entity_poly.pdbx_strand_id
1 'polypeptide(L)'
;MDKDWNAARFEPNGRGHVESYFFKLNDPSGDRALWLKATILERLDGTDPVAEAWAIAFERGAEPVGAKQVIPYREASFSRQRLDVAVAEANFREGRVQGAVRSGGQDIEFALDFT
;
A
#
# COMPACT_ATOMS: atom_id res chain seq x y z
N MET A 1 -22.61 2.97 16.04
CA MET A 1 -21.90 2.24 14.98
C MET A 1 -20.43 2.36 15.30
N ASP A 2 -19.77 1.24 15.59
CA ASP A 2 -18.34 1.26 15.88
C ASP A 2 -17.58 1.71 14.64
N LYS A 3 -16.66 2.66 14.84
CA LYS A 3 -15.84 3.21 13.76
C LYS A 3 -14.78 2.18 13.38
N ASP A 4 -14.88 1.61 12.18
CA ASP A 4 -13.79 0.82 11.63
C ASP A 4 -12.62 1.74 11.29
N TRP A 5 -11.51 1.64 12.02
CA TRP A 5 -10.35 2.52 11.84
C TRP A 5 -9.56 2.28 10.54
N ASN A 6 -9.76 1.13 9.89
CA ASN A 6 -9.12 0.76 8.63
C ASN A 6 -9.97 1.09 7.40
N ALA A 7 -11.22 1.52 7.57
CA ALA A 7 -12.03 1.99 6.45
C ALA A 7 -11.51 3.32 5.86
N ALA A 8 -11.52 3.41 4.53
CA ALA A 8 -11.13 4.61 3.79
C ALA A 8 -11.95 5.84 4.14
N ARG A 9 -11.30 7.01 4.09
CA ARG A 9 -11.90 8.32 4.38
C ARG A 9 -11.89 9.28 3.21
N PHE A 10 -11.12 8.98 2.17
CA PHE A 10 -11.04 9.83 1.00
C PHE A 10 -12.40 10.12 0.35
N GLU A 11 -12.59 11.39 0.01
CA GLU A 11 -13.64 11.91 -0.86
C GLU A 11 -12.97 12.77 -1.93
N PRO A 12 -13.13 12.48 -3.23
CA PRO A 12 -12.53 13.28 -4.30
C PRO A 12 -13.23 14.62 -4.41
N ASN A 13 -12.70 15.63 -3.73
CA ASN A 13 -13.32 16.95 -3.60
C ASN A 13 -12.35 18.11 -3.91
N GLY A 14 -11.13 17.79 -4.37
CA GLY A 14 -10.13 18.78 -4.77
C GLY A 14 -9.54 19.58 -3.62
N ARG A 15 -9.82 19.24 -2.36
CA ARG A 15 -9.23 19.91 -1.17
C ARG A 15 -7.93 19.27 -0.73
N GLY A 16 -7.42 18.31 -1.51
CA GLY A 16 -6.21 17.58 -1.21
C GLY A 16 -6.47 16.51 -0.15
N HIS A 17 -5.81 15.38 -0.32
CA HIS A 17 -5.93 14.26 0.60
C HIS A 17 -4.70 13.39 0.53
N VAL A 18 -4.25 12.91 1.69
CA VAL A 18 -3.32 11.79 1.76
C VAL A 18 -3.82 10.80 2.80
N GLU A 19 -3.92 9.54 2.39
CA GLU A 19 -4.31 8.45 3.26
C GLU A 19 -3.45 7.25 2.90
N SER A 20 -2.96 6.53 3.89
CA SER A 20 -2.00 5.45 3.66
C SER A 20 -2.21 4.29 4.60
N TYR A 21 -2.08 3.10 4.04
CA TYR A 21 -2.21 1.81 4.70
C TYR A 21 -0.86 1.14 4.71
N PHE A 22 -0.43 0.64 5.86
CA PHE A 22 0.91 0.12 6.04
C PHE A 22 0.89 -1.29 6.62
N PHE A 23 1.71 -2.16 6.05
CA PHE A 23 2.18 -3.37 6.72
C PHE A 23 3.68 -3.26 6.94
N LYS A 24 4.12 -3.53 8.17
CA LYS A 24 5.53 -3.65 8.52
C LYS A 24 5.76 -5.05 9.07
N LEU A 25 6.30 -5.91 8.22
CA LEU A 25 6.62 -7.29 8.57
C LEU A 25 8.10 -7.36 8.91
N ASN A 26 8.43 -7.80 10.12
CA ASN A 26 9.81 -7.96 10.56
C ASN A 26 9.99 -9.42 10.95
N ASP A 27 10.99 -10.08 10.37
CA ASP A 27 11.37 -11.44 10.75
C ASP A 27 11.85 -11.40 12.21
N PRO A 28 11.35 -12.27 13.11
CA PRO A 28 11.80 -12.32 14.51
C PRO A 28 13.30 -12.52 14.68
N SER A 29 14.01 -13.14 13.73
CA SER A 29 15.47 -13.23 13.76
C SER A 29 16.16 -11.89 13.49
N GLY A 30 15.43 -10.93 12.93
CA GLY A 30 15.90 -9.64 12.47
C GLY A 30 16.69 -9.69 11.16
N ASP A 31 16.72 -10.84 10.47
CA ASP A 31 17.49 -10.99 9.24
C ASP A 31 16.80 -10.35 8.03
N ARG A 32 15.48 -10.22 8.07
CA ARG A 32 14.67 -9.68 6.98
C ARG A 32 13.53 -8.80 7.50
N ALA A 33 13.12 -7.86 6.66
CA ALA A 33 11.86 -7.15 6.84
C ALA A 33 11.23 -6.85 5.47
N LEU A 34 9.91 -6.67 5.47
CA LEU A 34 9.14 -6.22 4.32
C LEU A 34 8.19 -5.13 4.76
N TRP A 35 8.31 -3.96 4.15
CA TRP A 35 7.39 -2.85 4.38
C TRP A 35 6.55 -2.64 3.12
N LEU A 36 5.23 -2.66 3.29
CA LEU A 36 4.27 -2.49 2.21
C LEU A 36 3.41 -1.27 2.52
N LYS A 37 3.11 -0.46 1.50
CA LYS A 37 2.24 0.70 1.64
C LYS A 37 1.33 0.87 0.43
N ALA A 38 0.05 1.10 0.68
CA ALA A 38 -0.89 1.62 -0.30
C ALA A 38 -1.27 3.06 0.08
N THR A 39 -1.28 3.99 -0.87
CA THR A 39 -1.57 5.41 -0.62
C THR A 39 -2.63 5.93 -1.58
N ILE A 40 -3.60 6.69 -1.07
CA ILE A 40 -4.45 7.60 -1.85
C ILE A 40 -3.81 8.99 -1.80
N LEU A 41 -3.72 9.65 -2.94
CA LEU A 41 -3.11 10.97 -3.04
C LEU A 41 -3.89 11.88 -3.99
N GLU A 42 -4.58 12.86 -3.43
CA GLU A 42 -5.18 13.98 -4.16
C GLU A 42 -4.35 15.24 -3.90
N ARG A 43 -3.90 15.90 -4.97
CA ARG A 43 -3.13 17.14 -4.90
C ARG A 43 -4.03 18.36 -4.94
N LEU A 44 -3.50 19.49 -4.49
CA LEU A 44 -4.16 20.80 -4.59
C LEU A 44 -3.98 21.48 -5.96
N ASP A 45 -3.29 20.84 -6.89
CA ASP A 45 -2.98 21.40 -8.22
C ASP A 45 -4.05 21.09 -9.29
N GLY A 46 -5.16 20.45 -8.89
CA GLY A 46 -6.26 20.09 -9.78
C GLY A 46 -6.00 18.85 -10.63
N THR A 47 -4.90 18.13 -10.41
CA THR A 47 -4.67 16.83 -11.06
C THR A 47 -5.57 15.74 -10.47
N ASP A 48 -5.95 14.76 -11.29
CA ASP A 48 -6.73 13.62 -10.84
C ASP A 48 -6.01 12.87 -9.71
N PRO A 49 -6.73 12.42 -8.66
CA PRO A 49 -6.13 11.64 -7.60
C PRO A 49 -5.45 10.38 -8.13
N VAL A 50 -4.36 9.98 -7.47
CA VAL A 50 -3.63 8.75 -7.79
C VAL A 50 -3.65 7.80 -6.60
N ALA A 51 -3.46 6.52 -6.90
CA ALA A 51 -3.15 5.51 -5.91
C ALA A 51 -1.71 5.03 -6.10
N GLU A 52 -0.99 4.85 -5.00
CA GLU A 52 0.39 4.37 -5.03
C GLU A 52 0.52 3.04 -4.29
N ALA A 53 1.23 2.08 -4.87
CA ALA A 53 1.68 0.86 -4.20
C ALA A 53 3.19 0.94 -3.99
N TRP A 54 3.64 0.60 -2.80
CA TRP A 54 5.05 0.58 -2.42
C TRP A 54 5.38 -0.74 -1.76
N ALA A 55 6.55 -1.27 -2.09
CA ALA A 55 7.18 -2.37 -1.36
C ALA A 55 8.65 -2.02 -1.12
N ILE A 56 9.14 -2.31 0.09
CA ILE A 56 10.54 -2.17 0.45
C ILE A 56 10.96 -3.45 1.17
N ALA A 57 11.89 -4.19 0.58
CA ALA A 57 12.49 -5.38 1.13
C ALA A 57 13.83 -5.05 1.79
N PHE A 58 14.05 -5.61 2.97
CA PHE A 58 15.27 -5.44 3.75
C PHE A 58 15.87 -6.81 4.01
N GLU A 59 17.18 -6.93 3.83
CA GLU A 59 17.97 -8.06 4.27
C GLU A 59 19.18 -7.54 5.06
N ARG A 60 19.49 -8.19 6.17
CA ARG A 60 20.62 -7.80 7.03
C ARG A 60 21.93 -7.85 6.24
N GLY A 61 22.61 -6.71 6.16
CA GLY A 61 23.91 -6.60 5.48
C GLY A 61 23.81 -6.34 3.97
N ALA A 62 22.61 -6.16 3.42
CA ALA A 62 22.38 -5.71 2.05
C ALA A 62 21.72 -4.33 2.02
N GLU A 63 21.85 -3.63 0.89
CA GLU A 63 21.10 -2.40 0.64
C GLU A 63 19.60 -2.72 0.47
N PRO A 64 18.68 -1.90 1.02
CA PRO A 64 17.25 -2.11 0.84
C PRO A 64 16.84 -2.01 -0.63
N VAL A 65 15.93 -2.90 -1.05
CA VAL A 65 15.34 -2.88 -2.38
C VAL A 65 13.94 -2.29 -2.30
N GLY A 66 13.69 -1.24 -3.07
CA GLY A 66 12.40 -0.53 -3.09
C GLY A 66 11.77 -0.51 -4.47
N ALA A 67 10.45 -0.73 -4.52
CA ALA A 67 9.65 -0.57 -5.72
C ALA A 67 8.42 0.31 -5.42
N LYS A 68 8.03 1.12 -6.42
CA LYS A 68 6.85 1.98 -6.37
C LYS A 68 6.10 1.93 -7.69
N GLN A 69 4.79 1.71 -7.62
CA GLN A 69 3.86 1.90 -8.74
C GLN A 69 2.86 3.01 -8.41
N VAL A 70 2.52 3.79 -9.43
CA VAL A 70 1.49 4.84 -9.37
C VAL A 70 0.48 4.54 -10.46
N ILE A 71 -0.79 4.49 -10.10
CA ILE A 71 -1.91 4.30 -11.03
C ILE A 71 -2.97 5.38 -10.79
N PRO A 72 -3.84 5.69 -11.78
CA PRO A 72 -5.00 6.54 -11.54
C PRO A 72 -5.85 6.00 -10.39
N TYR A 73 -6.34 6.87 -9.50
CA TYR A 73 -7.16 6.44 -8.34
C TYR A 73 -8.37 5.61 -8.77
N ARG A 74 -8.98 5.93 -9.92
CA ARG A 74 -10.11 5.21 -10.51
C ARG A 74 -9.81 3.74 -10.88
N GLU A 75 -8.55 3.33 -10.90
CA GLU A 75 -8.11 1.96 -11.16
C GLU A 75 -7.77 1.19 -9.87
N ALA A 76 -7.84 1.86 -8.72
CA ALA A 76 -7.66 1.27 -7.41
C ALA A 76 -9.00 1.06 -6.68
N SER A 77 -8.98 0.22 -5.65
CA SER A 77 -10.12 0.01 -4.76
C SER A 77 -9.72 0.23 -3.31
N PHE A 78 -10.53 0.98 -2.57
CA PHE A 78 -10.36 1.22 -1.14
C PHE A 78 -11.73 1.12 -0.45
N SER A 79 -11.90 0.11 0.40
CA SER A 79 -13.17 -0.10 1.11
C SER A 79 -13.43 0.99 2.15
N ARG A 80 -14.66 1.48 2.19
CA ARG A 80 -15.16 2.42 3.20
C ARG A 80 -15.72 1.75 4.45
N GLN A 81 -15.58 0.42 4.54
CA GLN A 81 -16.19 -0.37 5.61
C GLN A 81 -15.19 -1.20 6.43
N ARG A 82 -14.02 -1.53 5.85
CA ARG A 82 -13.00 -2.42 6.44
C ARG A 82 -11.66 -2.25 5.74
N LEU A 83 -10.62 -2.95 6.20
CA LEU A 83 -9.39 -3.11 5.44
C LEU A 83 -9.62 -4.02 4.23
N ASP A 84 -9.81 -3.41 3.07
CA ASP A 84 -9.79 -4.05 1.75
C ASP A 84 -9.32 -3.02 0.73
N VAL A 85 -8.05 -3.15 0.32
CA VAL A 85 -7.38 -2.21 -0.55
C VAL A 85 -6.70 -2.96 -1.68
N ALA A 86 -6.89 -2.50 -2.91
CA ALA A 86 -6.24 -3.02 -4.11
C ALA A 86 -5.64 -1.86 -4.91
N VAL A 87 -4.33 -1.90 -5.15
CA VAL A 87 -3.59 -0.92 -5.97
C VAL A 87 -2.64 -1.68 -6.88
N ALA A 88 -2.86 -1.60 -8.19
CA ALA A 88 -2.18 -2.44 -9.18
C ALA A 88 -2.31 -3.93 -8.81
N GLU A 89 -1.21 -4.63 -8.55
CA GLU A 89 -1.21 -6.05 -8.16
C GLU A 89 -1.23 -6.26 -6.63
N ALA A 90 -1.06 -5.19 -5.86
CA ALA A 90 -0.96 -5.23 -4.41
C ALA A 90 -2.37 -5.26 -3.76
N ASN A 91 -2.65 -6.31 -3.00
CA ASN A 91 -3.94 -6.56 -2.34
C ASN A 91 -3.75 -6.69 -0.82
N PHE A 92 -4.40 -5.80 -0.07
CA PHE A 92 -4.24 -5.62 1.37
C PHE A 92 -5.59 -5.89 2.04
N ARG A 93 -5.65 -6.92 2.87
CA ARG A 93 -6.86 -7.32 3.58
C ARG A 93 -6.54 -7.66 5.03
N GLU A 94 -7.58 -7.72 5.85
CA GLU A 94 -7.47 -8.31 7.18
C GLU A 94 -6.93 -9.74 7.06
N GLY A 95 -5.86 -10.00 7.81
CA GLY A 95 -5.20 -11.30 7.87
C GLY A 95 -4.44 -11.75 6.62
N ARG A 96 -4.39 -10.95 5.55
CA ARG A 96 -3.63 -11.31 4.35
C ARG A 96 -3.16 -10.11 3.55
N VAL A 97 -1.91 -10.15 3.12
CA VAL A 97 -1.35 -9.20 2.14
C VAL A 97 -0.62 -9.97 1.05
N GLN A 98 -0.96 -9.69 -0.21
CA GLN A 98 -0.37 -10.40 -1.34
C GLN A 98 -0.29 -9.54 -2.60
N GLY A 99 0.60 -9.90 -3.52
CA GLY A 99 0.74 -9.23 -4.80
C GLY A 99 2.20 -8.98 -5.16
N ALA A 100 2.41 -7.98 -6.00
CA ALA A 100 3.73 -7.54 -6.40
C ALA A 100 3.76 -6.01 -6.51
N VAL A 101 4.94 -5.42 -6.35
CA VAL A 101 5.22 -4.04 -6.75
C VAL A 101 6.45 -4.03 -7.65
N ARG A 102 6.30 -3.50 -8.87
CA ARG A 102 7.33 -3.50 -9.91
C ARG A 102 7.69 -2.10 -10.38
N SER A 103 8.97 -1.75 -10.37
CA SER A 103 9.43 -0.41 -10.76
C SER A 103 10.91 -0.38 -11.11
N GLY A 104 11.28 0.23 -12.24
CA GLY A 104 12.69 0.49 -12.57
C GLY A 104 13.60 -0.75 -12.58
N GLY A 105 13.07 -1.91 -12.99
CA GLY A 105 13.78 -3.19 -12.97
C GLY A 105 13.76 -3.92 -11.63
N GLN A 106 13.19 -3.33 -10.58
CA GLN A 106 12.92 -4.00 -9.31
C GLN A 106 11.58 -4.72 -9.35
N ASP A 107 11.55 -5.91 -8.78
CA ASP A 107 10.35 -6.75 -8.64
C ASP A 107 10.31 -7.31 -7.22
N ILE A 108 9.29 -6.92 -6.45
CA ILE A 108 9.06 -7.41 -5.10
C ILE A 108 7.69 -8.08 -5.05
N GLU A 109 7.70 -9.40 -4.99
CA GLU A 109 6.51 -10.23 -4.82
C GLU A 109 6.34 -10.61 -3.35
N PHE A 110 5.09 -10.69 -2.90
CA PHE A 110 4.76 -11.03 -1.52
C PHE A 110 3.45 -11.80 -1.44
N ALA A 111 3.38 -12.76 -0.52
CA ALA A 111 2.18 -13.48 -0.16
C ALA A 111 2.30 -13.89 1.31
N LEU A 112 1.54 -13.24 2.18
CA LEU A 112 1.65 -13.35 3.62
C LEU A 112 0.25 -13.45 4.22
N ASP A 113 0.04 -14.49 5.02
CA ASP A 113 -1.13 -14.67 5.87
C ASP A 113 -0.73 -14.42 7.33
N PHE A 114 -1.59 -13.75 8.10
CA PHE A 114 -1.37 -13.42 9.51
C PHE A 114 -2.71 -13.41 10.25
N THR A 115 -2.69 -13.65 11.56
CA THR A 115 -3.88 -13.79 12.42
C THR A 115 -3.86 -12.80 13.55
#